data_AF-A0A1G4J6Q4-F1
#
_entry.id   AF-A0A1G4J6Q4-F1
#
_cell.length_a   1.000
_cell.length_b   1.000
_cell.length_c   1.000
_cell.angle_alpha   90.00
_cell.angle_beta   90.00
_cell.angle_gamma   90.00
#
_symmetry.space_group_name_H-M   'P 1'
#
loop_
_entity.id
_entity.type
_entity.pdbx_description
1 polymer ?
#
loop_
_entity_poly.entity_id
_entity_poly.type
_entity_poly.pdbx_seq_one_letter_code
_entity_poly.pdbx_strand_id
1 'polypeptide(L)'
;MSFSLERVLGFKVKVTNVLDSVTTGRIYSYNSSSNTITLQEAKKGNQGQQYKIIKLSFVKNLEVVGEKPLKNNFKKDPIRPSEVSIDGVLETLREKIDFARREKS
;
A
#
# COMPACT_ATOMS: atom_id res chain seq x y z
N MET A 1 3.46 12.53 23.11
CA MET A 1 4.39 12.64 21.97
C MET A 1 3.85 11.78 20.82
N SER A 2 3.28 12.38 19.77
CA SER A 2 2.82 11.63 18.59
C SER A 2 4.03 11.31 17.71
N PHE A 3 4.59 10.11 17.84
CA PHE A 3 5.53 9.60 16.83
C PHE A 3 4.78 9.49 15.51
N SER A 4 5.06 10.38 14.55
CA SER A 4 4.48 10.27 13.21
C SER A 4 5.05 9.04 12.52
N LEU A 5 4.27 7.96 12.53
CA LEU A 5 4.60 6.63 12.00
C LEU A 5 4.92 6.65 10.49
N GLU A 6 4.52 7.72 9.79
CA GLU A 6 4.94 8.05 8.43
C GLU A 6 6.47 8.09 8.28
N ARG A 7 7.18 8.48 9.34
CA ARG A 7 8.64 8.56 9.32
C ARG A 7 9.29 7.19 9.26
N VAL A 8 8.61 6.12 9.68
CA VAL A 8 9.15 4.76 9.80
C VAL A 8 9.06 4.00 8.46
N LEU A 9 8.31 4.52 7.48
CA LEU A 9 8.22 3.95 6.14
C LEU A 9 9.57 3.95 5.42
N GLY A 10 9.85 2.88 4.69
CA GLY A 10 11.07 2.74 3.90
C GLY A 10 12.31 2.37 4.72
N PHE A 11 12.26 2.29 6.05
CA PHE A 11 13.39 1.79 6.83
C PHE A 11 13.60 0.29 6.60
N LYS A 12 14.88 -0.12 6.55
CA LYS A 12 15.25 -1.53 6.57
C LYS A 12 15.28 -1.98 8.03
N VAL A 13 14.45 -2.94 8.36
CA VAL A 13 14.28 -3.43 9.73
C VAL A 13 14.50 -4.93 9.81
N LYS A 14 14.97 -5.34 10.97
CA LYS A 14 15.01 -6.73 11.43
C LYS A 14 13.96 -6.87 12.51
N VAL A 15 13.00 -7.74 12.24
CA VAL A 15 11.87 -8.03 13.13
C VAL A 15 12.07 -9.41 13.70
N THR A 16 12.14 -9.50 15.02
CA THR A 16 12.19 -10.76 15.75
C THR A 16 10.81 -11.03 16.32
N ASN A 17 10.22 -12.19 16.02
CA ASN A 17 8.93 -12.55 16.56
C ASN A 17 9.06 -13.23 17.95
N VAL A 18 7.93 -13.52 18.57
CA VAL A 18 7.86 -14.24 19.85
C VAL A 18 8.38 -15.69 19.80
N LEU A 19 8.51 -16.27 18.61
CA LEU A 19 9.10 -17.59 18.37
C LEU A 19 10.59 -17.50 18.00
N ASP A 20 11.24 -16.35 18.26
CA ASP A 20 12.64 -16.05 17.96
C ASP A 20 13.05 -16.20 16.48
N SER A 21 12.07 -16.29 15.58
CA SER A 21 12.32 -16.22 14.13
C SER A 21 12.57 -14.78 13.70
N VAL A 22 13.55 -14.61 12.82
CA VAL A 22 14.02 -13.32 12.35
C VAL A 22 13.53 -13.09 10.92
N THR A 23 12.83 -11.97 10.70
CA THR A 23 12.45 -11.49 9.37
C THR A 23 13.15 -10.17 9.09
N THR A 24 13.86 -10.08 7.97
CA THR A 24 14.51 -8.83 7.54
C THR A 24 13.81 -8.30 6.29
N GLY A 25 13.44 -7.03 6.30
CA GLY A 25 12.75 -6.42 5.17
C GLY A 25 12.70 -4.90 5.27
N ARG A 26 12.12 -4.29 4.23
CA ARG A 26 11.84 -2.85 4.20
C ARG A 26 10.41 -2.60 4.64
N ILE A 27 10.18 -1.63 5.50
CA ILE A 27 8.82 -1.26 5.91
C ILE A 27 8.11 -0.64 4.71
N TYR A 28 7.10 -1.33 4.20
CA TYR A 28 6.29 -0.87 3.08
C TYR A 28 5.10 -0.04 3.57
N SER A 29 4.37 -0.55 4.57
CA SER A 29 3.25 0.16 5.16
C SER A 29 3.07 -0.18 6.63
N TYR A 30 2.39 0.70 7.34
CA TYR A 30 1.98 0.52 8.73
C TYR A 30 0.52 0.91 8.85
N ASN A 31 -0.30 0.03 9.44
CA ASN A 31 -1.69 0.30 9.74
C ASN A 31 -1.86 0.38 11.26
N SER A 32 -2.12 1.59 11.77
CA SER A 32 -2.35 1.87 13.20
C SER A 32 -3.64 1.24 13.71
N SER A 33 -4.67 1.16 12.86
CA SER A 33 -5.99 0.66 13.28
C SER A 33 -5.97 -0.85 13.52
N SER A 34 -5.26 -1.59 12.67
CA SER A 34 -5.12 -3.04 12.80
C SER A 34 -3.84 -3.47 13.53
N ASN A 35 -2.97 -2.52 13.91
CA ASN A 35 -1.66 -2.79 14.51
C ASN A 35 -0.83 -3.81 13.69
N THR A 36 -0.79 -3.62 12.38
CA THR A 36 -0.05 -4.48 11.44
C THR A 36 1.02 -3.70 10.70
N ILE A 37 2.19 -4.30 10.56
CA ILE A 37 3.29 -3.81 9.74
C ILE A 37 3.45 -4.70 8.50
N THR A 38 3.57 -4.07 7.33
CA THR A 38 3.85 -4.76 6.07
C THR A 38 5.32 -4.60 5.74
N LEU A 39 6.04 -5.71 5.63
CA LEU A 39 7.43 -5.75 5.23
C LEU A 39 7.53 -6.23 3.79
N GLN A 40 8.32 -5.52 3.00
CA GLN A 40 8.81 -5.99 1.71
C GLN A 40 10.11 -6.76 1.95
N GLU A 41 10.11 -8.06 1.68
CA GLU A 41 11.30 -8.89 1.86
C GLU A 41 12.31 -8.64 0.73
N ALA A 42 13.60 -8.67 1.06
CA ALA A 42 14.65 -8.55 0.06
C ALA A 42 14.66 -9.81 -0.83
N LYS A 43 14.63 -9.63 -2.16
CA LYS A 43 14.61 -10.73 -3.14
C LYS A 43 15.69 -11.76 -2.86
N LYS A 44 15.29 -13.02 -2.69
CA LYS A 44 16.15 -14.19 -2.95
C LYS A 44 15.83 -14.69 -4.36
N GLY A 45 16.51 -14.16 -5.39
CA GLY A 45 16.40 -14.62 -6.78
C GLY A 45 15.44 -13.82 -7.68
N ASN A 46 15.06 -14.42 -8.82
CA ASN A 46 14.33 -13.78 -9.93
C ASN A 46 12.81 -13.73 -9.77
N GLN A 47 12.27 -14.14 -8.63
CA GLN A 47 10.83 -14.07 -8.34
C GLN A 47 10.42 -12.64 -7.92
N GLY A 48 9.12 -12.32 -8.04
CA GLY A 48 8.55 -10.99 -7.82
C GLY A 48 8.77 -10.41 -6.41
N GLN A 49 8.25 -9.20 -6.17
CA GLN A 49 8.33 -8.59 -4.84
C GLN A 49 7.46 -9.39 -3.84
N GLN A 50 8.07 -9.90 -2.77
CA GLN A 50 7.38 -10.62 -1.71
C GLN A 50 7.04 -9.67 -0.56
N TYR A 51 5.78 -9.74 -0.11
CA TYR A 51 5.26 -8.93 0.98
C TYR A 51 4.80 -9.83 2.12
N LYS A 52 5.13 -9.44 3.35
CA LYS A 52 4.75 -10.15 4.57
C LYS A 52 4.05 -9.19 5.52
N ILE A 53 2.85 -9.57 5.96
CA ILE A 53 2.04 -8.80 6.91
C ILE A 53 2.24 -9.41 8.29
N ILE A 54 2.65 -8.61 9.26
CA ILE A 54 2.97 -9.04 10.63
C ILE A 54 2.13 -8.22 11.60
N LYS A 55 1.39 -8.88 12.49
CA LYS A 55 0.76 -8.20 13.64
C LYS A 55 1.82 -7.84 14.68
N LEU A 56 1.79 -6.61 15.17
CA LEU A 56 2.74 -6.10 16.16
C LEU A 56 2.69 -6.89 17.47
N SER A 57 1.55 -7.52 17.80
CA SER A 57 1.40 -8.39 18.97
C SER A 57 2.35 -9.59 18.99
N PHE A 58 2.83 -10.03 17.81
CA PHE A 58 3.78 -11.13 17.69
C PHE A 58 5.22 -10.67 17.55
N VAL A 59 5.48 -9.36 17.59
CA VAL A 59 6.82 -8.79 17.49
C VAL A 59 7.41 -8.67 18.88
N LYS A 60 8.53 -9.37 19.10
CA LYS A 60 9.32 -9.29 20.34
C LYS A 60 10.31 -8.14 20.30
N ASN A 61 10.95 -7.92 19.15
CA ASN A 61 11.91 -6.84 18.97
C ASN A 61 11.89 -6.31 17.52
N LEU A 62 12.14 -5.02 17.36
CA LEU A 62 12.21 -4.33 16.07
C LEU A 62 13.47 -3.46 16.01
N GLU A 63 14.45 -3.89 15.22
CA GLU A 63 15.73 -3.20 15.05
C GLU A 63 15.82 -2.56 13.67
N VAL A 64 16.33 -1.34 13.62
CA VAL A 64 16.64 -0.66 12.35
C VAL A 64 18.07 -1.02 11.94
N VAL A 65 18.21 -1.65 10.76
CA VAL A 65 19.47 -2.26 10.30
C VAL A 65 20.15 -1.44 9.20
N GLY A 66 19.57 -0.31 8.79
CA GLY A 66 20.14 0.52 7.74
C GLY A 66 19.58 1.93 7.70
N GLU A 67 20.25 2.77 6.94
CA GLU A 67 19.90 4.18 6.79
C GLU A 67 18.55 4.38 6.11
N LYS A 68 17.87 5.45 6.51
CA LYS A 68 16.62 5.90 5.90
C LYS A 68 16.86 6.13 4.40
N PRO A 69 15.97 5.67 3.49
CA PRO A 69 16.07 6.06 2.10
C PRO A 69 16.08 7.58 1.98
N LEU A 70 17.12 8.12 1.32
CA LEU A 70 17.29 9.55 1.05
C LEU A 70 16.12 10.16 0.25
N LYS A 71 15.30 9.32 -0.40
CA LYS A 71 14.11 9.73 -1.15
C LYS A 71 12.90 8.90 -0.71
N ASN A 72 11.88 9.57 -0.21
CA ASN A 72 10.53 9.00 -0.12
C ASN A 72 10.01 8.84 -1.56
N ASN A 73 10.22 7.68 -2.15
CA ASN A 73 9.66 7.33 -3.46
C ASN A 73 8.15 7.05 -3.42
N PHE A 74 7.50 7.28 -2.28
CA PHE A 74 6.08 7.63 -2.27
C PHE A 74 5.96 8.97 -3.00
N LYS A 75 5.96 8.91 -4.34
CA LYS A 75 5.22 9.89 -5.10
C LYS A 75 3.87 9.92 -4.42
N LYS A 76 3.55 11.04 -3.77
CA LYS A 76 2.17 11.50 -3.73
C LYS A 76 1.84 11.66 -5.21
N ASP A 77 1.58 10.57 -5.93
CA ASP A 77 0.82 10.69 -7.15
C ASP A 77 -0.44 11.35 -6.61
N PRO A 78 -0.69 12.62 -6.96
CA PRO A 78 -1.99 13.17 -6.65
C PRO A 78 -2.94 12.13 -7.21
N ILE A 79 -3.88 11.68 -6.39
CA ILE A 79 -5.06 10.99 -6.92
C ILE A 79 -5.54 11.99 -7.96
N ARG A 80 -5.23 11.74 -9.24
CA ARG A 80 -5.80 12.46 -10.34
C ARG A 80 -7.13 11.74 -10.45
N PRO A 81 -8.22 12.21 -9.82
CA PRO A 81 -9.51 11.73 -10.26
C PRO A 81 -9.47 11.90 -11.77
N SER A 82 -9.65 10.81 -12.52
CA SER A 82 -9.85 10.91 -13.95
C SER A 82 -11.00 11.89 -14.10
N GLU A 83 -10.73 13.06 -14.64
CA GLU A 83 -11.75 14.07 -14.83
C GLU A 83 -12.77 13.46 -15.78
N VAL A 84 -13.91 13.04 -15.24
CA VAL A 84 -14.97 12.41 -16.02
C VAL A 84 -15.80 13.55 -16.58
N SER A 85 -15.78 13.71 -17.91
CA SER A 85 -16.66 14.66 -18.59
C SER A 85 -18.12 14.27 -18.34
N ILE A 86 -18.83 15.11 -17.59
CA ILE A 86 -20.25 14.92 -17.27
C ILE A 86 -21.07 14.91 -18.57
N ASP A 87 -20.69 15.75 -19.53
CA ASP A 87 -21.37 15.86 -20.83
C ASP A 87 -21.29 14.56 -21.62
N GLY A 88 -20.10 13.91 -21.66
CA GLY A 88 -19.93 12.63 -22.32
C GLY A 88 -20.74 11.50 -21.66
N VAL A 89 -20.88 11.54 -20.34
CA VAL A 89 -21.72 10.57 -19.60
C VAL A 89 -23.19 10.78 -19.92
N LEU A 90 -23.65 12.03 -20.01
CA LEU A 90 -25.04 12.36 -20.36
C LEU A 90 -25.38 11.96 -21.79
N GLU A 91 -24.47 12.17 -22.74
CA GLU A 91 -24.66 11.78 -24.14
C GLU A 91 -24.76 10.25 -24.26
N THR A 92 -23.82 9.52 -23.66
CA THR A 92 -23.85 8.04 -23.61
C THR A 92 -25.12 7.50 -22.97
N LEU A 93 -25.61 8.17 -21.92
CA LEU A 93 -26.85 7.78 -21.24
C LEU A 93 -28.07 7.99 -22.14
N ARG A 94 -28.15 9.11 -22.87
CA ARG A 94 -29.23 9.39 -23.81
C ARG A 94 -29.27 8.37 -24.95
N GLU A 95 -28.13 8.05 -25.54
CA GLU A 95 -28.03 7.03 -26.58
C GLU A 95 -28.55 5.67 -26.11
N LYS A 96 -28.19 5.25 -24.89
CA LYS A 96 -28.68 3.99 -24.31
C LYS A 96 -30.18 4.00 -24.03
N ILE A 97 -30.73 5.12 -23.58
CA ILE A 97 -32.17 5.26 -23.36
C ILE A 97 -32.93 5.16 -24.67
N ASP A 98 -32.43 5.82 -25.72
CA ASP A 98 -33.07 5.80 -27.05
C ASP A 98 -32.96 4.43 -27.71
N PHE A 99 -31.82 3.74 -27.56
CA PHE A 99 -31.67 2.35 -27.98
C PHE A 99 -32.69 1.43 -27.29
N ALA A 100 -32.80 1.51 -25.97
CA ALA A 100 -33.73 0.69 -25.20
C ALA A 100 -35.21 0.99 -25.49
N ARG A 101 -35.54 2.23 -25.88
CA ARG A 101 -36.89 2.62 -26.33
C ARG A 101 -37.22 2.03 -27.69
N ARG A 102 -36.25 1.98 -28.61
CA ARG A 102 -36.42 1.38 -29.94
C ARG A 102 -36.58 -0.13 -29.87
N GLU A 103 -35.88 -0.82 -28.98
CA GLU A 103 -36.04 -2.28 -28.79
C GLU A 103 -37.38 -2.68 -28.14
N LYS A 104 -38.06 -1.74 -27.46
CA LYS A 104 -39.36 -1.99 -26.80
C LYS A 104 -40.58 -1.66 -27.67
N SER A 105 -40.40 -1.05 -28.84
CA SER A 105 -41.47 -0.73 -29.79
C SER A 105 -41.50 -1.73 -30.94
#